data_AF-A0A963I4Z1-F1
#
_entry.id   AF-A0A963I4Z1-F1
#
_cell.length_a   1.000
_cell.length_b   1.000
_cell.length_c   1.000
_cell.angle_alpha   90.00
_cell.angle_beta   90.00
_cell.angle_gamma   90.00
#
_symmetry.space_group_name_H-M   'P 1'
#
loop_
_entity.id
_entity.type
_entity.pdbx_description
1 polymer ?
#
loop_
_entity_poly.entity_id
_entity_poly.type
_entity_poly.pdbx_seq_one_letter_code
_entity_poly.pdbx_strand_id
1 'polypeptide(L)' 'YIDYRNARPKFVETFLASLANWDFAAANFA' A
#
# COMPACT_ATOMS: atom_id res chain seq x y z
N TYR A 1 -2.90 -11.95 3.42
CA TYR A 1 -2.73 -13.24 2.73
C TYR A 1 -4.07 -13.85 2.30
N ILE A 2 -5.16 -13.68 3.08
CA ILE A 2 -6.49 -14.19 2.70
C ILE A 2 -7.00 -13.60 1.38
N ASP A 3 -6.84 -12.30 1.16
CA ASP A 3 -7.44 -11.64 -0.01
C ASP A 3 -6.64 -11.79 -1.31
N TYR A 4 -5.30 -11.87 -1.21
CA TYR A 4 -4.43 -11.89 -2.38
C TYR A 4 -3.58 -13.15 -2.51
N ARG A 5 -3.50 -14.03 -1.50
CA ARG A 5 -2.70 -15.28 -1.49
C ARG A 5 -1.30 -15.09 -2.13
N ASN A 6 -1.05 -15.70 -3.29
CA ASN A 6 0.18 -15.60 -4.07
C ASN A 6 0.24 -14.38 -5.00
N ALA A 7 -0.86 -13.65 -5.20
CA ALA A 7 -0.95 -12.42 -5.99
C ALA A 7 -0.41 -11.19 -5.24
N ARG A 8 0.81 -11.30 -4.71
CA ARG A 8 1.52 -10.19 -4.07
C ARG A 8 1.58 -8.92 -4.93
N PRO A 9 1.75 -8.99 -6.27
CA PRO A 9 1.70 -7.80 -7.11
C PRO A 9 0.37 -7.04 -7.01
N LYS A 10 -0.75 -7.75 -6.95
CA LYS A 10 -2.08 -7.12 -6.90
C LYS A 10 -2.35 -6.43 -5.56
N PHE A 11 -1.84 -7.01 -4.46
CA PHE A 11 -1.88 -6.34 -3.16
C PHE A 11 -1.13 -5.01 -3.17
N VAL A 12 0.09 -4.99 -3.73
CA VAL A 12 0.91 -3.77 -3.80
C VAL A 12 0.26 -2.70 -4.66
N GLU A 13 -0.32 -3.10 -5.80
CA GLU A 13 -1.10 -2.20 -6.66
C GLU A 13 -2.25 -1.55 -5.89
N THR A 14 -3.13 -2.35 -5.25
CA THR A 14 -4.25 -1.84 -4.47
C THR A 14 -3.78 -0.93 -3.33
N PHE A 15 -2.72 -1.33 -2.61
CA PHE A 15 -2.19 -0.54 -1.51
C PHE A 15 -1.72 0.84 -1.97
N LEU A 16 -0.91 0.91 -3.03
CA LEU A 16 -0.38 2.17 -3.54
C LEU A 16 -1.47 3.03 -4.20
N ALA A 17 -2.49 2.41 -4.81
CA ALA A 17 -3.55 3.12 -5.49
C ALA A 17 -4.59 3.73 -4.54
N SER A 18 -4.90 3.08 -3.40
CA SER A 18 -6.05 3.50 -2.58
C SER A 18 -5.86 3.46 -1.07
N LEU A 19 -4.76 2.91 -0.55
CA LEU A 19 -4.57 2.72 0.90
C LEU A 19 -3.36 3.47 1.46
N ALA A 20 -2.40 3.84 0.63
CA ALA A 20 -1.20 4.54 1.06
C ALA A 20 -1.55 5.95 1.58
N ASN A 21 -1.20 6.22 2.84
CA ASN A 21 -1.35 7.54 3.45
C ASN A 21 -0.08 8.36 3.21
N TRP A 22 -0.08 9.16 2.15
CA TRP A 22 1.05 9.99 1.76
C TRP A 22 1.27 11.20 2.67
N ASP A 23 0.23 11.75 3.27
CA ASP A 23 0.35 12.86 4.23
C ASP A 23 1.11 12.43 5.49
N PHE A 24 0.82 11.22 5.97
CA PHE A 24 1.60 10.61 7.05
C PHE A 24 3.06 10.42 6.64
N ALA A 25 3.32 9.89 5.44
CA ALA A 25 4.69 9.71 4.97
C ALA A 25 5.46 11.03 4.87
N ALA A 26 4.81 12.09 4.33
CA ALA A 26 5.39 13.41 4.20
C ALA A 26 5.73 14.05 5.56
N ALA A 27 4.87 13.89 6.57
CA ALA A 27 5.11 14.39 7.92
C ALA A 27 6.32 13.71 8.62
N ASN A 28 6.70 12.50 8.19
CA ASN A 28 7.83 11.75 8.73
C ASN A 28 9.11 11.91 7.89
N PHE A 29 9.04 12.57 6.73
CA PHE A 29 10.18 12.80 5.85
C PHE A 29 10.92 14.07 6.30
N ALA A 30 11.92 13.89 7.18
CA ALA A 30 12.80 14.94 7.69
C ALA A 30 14.05 15.11 6.80
#